data_AF-A0A1D2R2S1-F1
#
_entry.id   AF-A0A1D2R2S1-F1
#
_cell.length_a   1.000
_cell.length_b   1.000
_cell.length_c   1.000
_cell.angle_alpha   90.00
_cell.angle_beta   90.00
_cell.angle_gamma   90.00
#
_symmetry.space_group_name_H-M   'P 1'
#
loop_
_entity.id
_entity.type
_entity.pdbx_description
1 polymer ?
#
loop_
_entity_poly.entity_id
_entity_poly.type
_entity_poly.pdbx_seq_one_letter_code
_entity_poly.pdbx_strand_id
1 'polypeptide(L)' 'MATKNLKKIQELVGKLKPFKEVKAIYLFGSAAKGKATPLSDIDICTITDKASERKAKFCL' A
#
# COMPACT_ATOMS: atom_id res chain seq x y z
N MET A 1 -4.03 -15.80 -13.62
CA MET A 1 -3.22 -16.01 -12.41
C MET A 1 -3.10 -14.71 -11.60
N ALA A 2 -4.15 -14.29 -10.89
CA ALA A 2 -4.16 -13.06 -10.07
C ALA A 2 -4.00 -13.33 -8.56
N THR A 3 -3.74 -14.57 -8.17
CA THR A 3 -4.02 -15.06 -6.80
C THR A 3 -2.91 -14.81 -5.77
N LYS A 4 -1.65 -14.61 -6.19
CA LYS A 4 -0.52 -14.51 -5.24
C LYS A 4 -0.42 -13.14 -4.53
N ASN A 5 -0.82 -12.05 -5.19
CA ASN A 5 -0.71 -10.70 -4.63
C ASN A 5 -1.89 -10.33 -3.73
N LEU A 6 -3.07 -10.93 -3.95
CA LEU A 6 -4.27 -10.62 -3.16
C LEU A 6 -4.10 -10.91 -1.67
N LYS A 7 -3.50 -12.06 -1.32
CA LYS A 7 -3.24 -12.42 0.08
C LYS A 7 -2.30 -11.42 0.76
N LYS A 8 -1.24 -10.99 0.07
CA LYS A 8 -0.28 -9.99 0.59
C LYS A 8 -0.96 -8.63 0.81
N ILE A 9 -1.80 -8.21 -0.14
CA ILE A 9 -2.58 -6.97 -0.02
C ILE A 9 -3.54 -7.06 1.17
N GLN A 10 -4.24 -8.17 1.34
CA GLN A 10 -5.14 -8.39 2.48
C GLN A 10 -4.39 -8.37 3.81
N GLU A 11 -3.23 -9.01 3.90
CA GLU A 11 -2.37 -8.98 5.08
C GLU A 11 -1.90 -7.56 5.41
N LEU A 12 -1.46 -6.80 4.40
CA LEU A 12 -1.04 -5.41 4.55
C LEU A 12 -2.18 -4.51 5.02
N VAL A 13 -3.36 -4.63 4.42
CA VAL A 13 -4.57 -3.92 4.85
C VAL A 13 -4.95 -4.32 6.27
N GLY A 14 -4.84 -5.61 6.62
CA GLY A 14 -5.07 -6.11 7.98
C GLY A 14 -4.15 -5.44 9.01
N LYS A 15 -2.88 -5.21 8.68
CA LYS A 15 -1.93 -4.49 9.54
C LYS A 15 -2.24 -2.99 9.64
N LEU A 16 -2.83 -2.39 8.61
CA LEU A 16 -3.14 -0.95 8.57
C LEU A 16 -4.48 -0.60 9.22
N LYS A 17 -5.46 -1.51 9.24
CA LYS A 17 -6.80 -1.30 9.82
C LYS A 17 -6.83 -0.86 11.29
N PRO A 18 -5.94 -1.34 12.19
CA PRO A 18 -5.98 -0.93 13.59
C PRO A 18 -5.60 0.54 13.83
N PHE A 19 -4.94 1.20 12.87
CA PHE A 19 -4.54 2.60 12.97
C PHE A 19 -5.76 3.50 12.70
N LYS A 20 -6.33 4.07 13.78
CA LYS A 20 -7.52 4.92 13.71
C LYS A 20 -7.30 6.20 12.90
N GLU A 21 -6.04 6.63 12.76
CA GLU A 21 -5.66 7.78 11.95
C GLU A 21 -5.75 7.52 10.44
N VAL A 22 -5.81 6.26 10.00
CA VAL A 22 -5.91 5.89 8.58
C VAL A 22 -7.38 6.00 8.14
N LYS A 23 -7.66 6.99 7.29
CA LYS A 23 -8.99 7.22 6.71
C LYS A 23 -9.27 6.38 5.48
N ALA A 24 -8.24 6.16 4.66
CA ALA A 24 -8.37 5.43 3.41
C ALA A 24 -7.05 4.77 3.02
N ILE A 25 -7.17 3.67 2.28
CA ILE A 25 -6.04 2.94 1.68
C ILE A 25 -6.35 2.78 0.20
N TYR A 26 -5.50 3.33 -0.66
CA TYR A 26 -5.59 3.24 -2.11
C TYR A 26 -4.52 2.29 -2.64
N LEU A 27 -4.93 1.28 -3.40
CA LEU A 27 -4.02 0.46 -4.21
C LEU A 27 -3.81 1.14 -5.56
N PHE A 28 -2.56 1.32 -5.96
CA PHE A 28 -2.24 1.88 -7.27
C PHE A 28 -1.16 1.03 -7.99
N GLY A 29 -0.57 1.58 -9.05
CA GLY A 29 0.49 0.92 -9.79
C GLY A 29 0.01 -0.29 -10.61
N SER A 30 0.95 -1.20 -10.89
CA SER A 30 0.72 -2.37 -11.76
C SER A 30 -0.29 -3.36 -11.16
N ALA A 31 -0.30 -3.49 -9.83
CA ALA A 31 -1.22 -4.35 -9.08
C ALA A 31 -2.68 -3.90 -9.24
N ALA A 32 -2.97 -2.60 -9.16
CA ALA A 32 -4.31 -2.07 -9.37
C ALA A 32 -4.81 -2.26 -10.82
N LYS A 33 -3.90 -2.24 -11.79
CA LYS A 33 -4.22 -2.37 -13.23
C LYS A 33 -4.30 -3.81 -13.72
N GLY A 34 -4.08 -4.80 -12.85
CA GLY A 34 -4.01 -6.22 -13.24
C GLY A 34 -2.79 -6.56 -14.12
N LYS A 35 -1.76 -5.70 -14.12
CA LYS A 35 -0.53 -5.85 -14.91
C LYS A 35 0.69 -6.23 -14.06
N ALA A 36 0.49 -6.58 -12.80
CA ALA A 36 1.57 -7.01 -11.91
C ALA A 36 2.17 -8.34 -12.39
N THR A 37 3.49 -8.40 -12.46
CA THR A 37 4.27 -9.59 -12.76
C THR A 37 4.76 -10.24 -11.45
N PRO A 38 5.35 -11.45 -11.48
CA PRO A 38 5.90 -12.08 -10.27
C PRO A 38 6.98 -11.28 -9.55
N LEU A 39 7.65 -10.35 -10.26
CA LEU A 39 8.68 -9.45 -9.71
C LEU A 39 8.14 -8.05 -9.39
N SER A 40 6.87 -7.77 -9.68
CA SER A 40 6.27 -6.48 -9.34
C SER A 40 6.15 -6.30 -7.82
N ASP A 41 6.37 -5.06 -7.40
CA ASP A 41 6.06 -4.54 -6.08
C ASP A 41 4.55 -4.24 -5.91
N ILE A 42 4.19 -3.80 -4.71
CA ILE A 42 2.83 -3.41 -4.34
C ILE A 42 2.87 -1.97 -3.87
N ASP A 43 2.24 -1.10 -4.65
CA ASP A 43 2.10 0.32 -4.34
C ASP A 43 0.81 0.61 -3.58
N ILE A 44 0.93 1.19 -2.38
CA ILE A 44 -0.23 1.64 -1.58
C ILE A 44 -0.05 3.07 -1.10
N CYS A 45 -1.15 3.83 -1.06
CA CYS A 45 -1.22 5.16 -0.49
C CYS A 45 -2.21 5.16 0.67
N THR A 46 -1.79 5.65 1.83
CA THR A 46 -2.65 5.85 2.99
C THR A 46 -2.99 7.32 3.15
N ILE A 47 -4.26 7.62 3.39
CA ILE A 47 -4.72 8.96 3.75
C ILE A 47 -4.90 8.99 5.26
N THR A 48 -4.25 9.92 5.95
CA THR A 48 -4.30 10.01 7.42
C THR A 48 -4.64 11.41 7.91
N ASP A 49 -5.33 11.50 9.05
CA ASP A 49 -5.62 12.77 9.72
C ASP A 49 -4.46 13.33 10.52
N LYS A 50 -3.49 12.46 10.83
CA LYS A 50 -2.28 12.88 11.50
C LYS A 50 -1.42 13.67 10.53
N ALA A 51 -1.14 14.93 10.87
CA ALA A 51 -0.08 15.69 10.21
C ALA A 51 1.23 14.91 10.38
N SER A 52 1.85 14.52 9.26
CA SER A 52 3.17 13.91 9.28
C SER A 52 4.20 14.98 9.00
N GLU A 53 5.23 15.06 9.84
CA GLU A 53 6.46 15.76 9.46
C GLU A 53 7.05 15.01 8.26
N ARG A 54 7.23 15.69 7.13
CA ARG A 54 7.94 15.13 5.97
C ARG A 54 9.40 14.91 6.36
N LYS A 55 9.75 13.71 6.80
CA LYS A 55 11.14 13.26 6.89
C LYS A 55 11.51 12.58 5.58
N ALA A 56 11.81 13.39 4.56
CA ALA A 56 12.37 12.87 3.33
C ALA A 56 13.83 12.48 3.60
N LYS A 57 14.09 11.19 3.80
CA LYS A 57 15.45 10.65 3.78
C LYS A 57 15.74 10.21 2.34
N PHE A 58 16.34 11.11 1.57
CA PHE A 58 16.96 10.74 0.29
C PHE A 58 18.21 9.92 0.62
N CYS A 59 18.16 8.61 0.40
CA CYS A 59 19.39 7.85 0.20
C CYS A 59 19.76 8.04 -1.28
N LEU A 60 20.81 8.85 -1.53
CA LEU A 60 21.57 8.86 -2.78
C LEU A 60 22.50 7.65 -2.83
#